data_AF-A0AAD6ECD4-F1
#
_entry.id   AF-A0AAD6ECD4-F1
#
_cell.length_a   1.000
_cell.length_b   1.000
_cell.length_c   1.000
_cell.angle_alpha   90.00
_cell.angle_beta   90.00
_cell.angle_gamma   90.00
#
_symmetry.space_group_name_H-M   'P 1'
#
loop_
_entity.id
_entity.type
_entity.pdbx_description
1 polymer ?
#
loop_
_entity_poly.entity_id
_entity_poly.type
_entity_poly.pdbx_seq_one_letter_code
_entity_poly.pdbx_strand_id
1 'polypeptide(L)'
;MKGGSKLTEAWDAYHINSVTPTKYGYLVNFRHIWSAFYINKDGSIWWELSATVTAAATSKMTTVYFAWQHDIRVNNEIDESLILSLMNNDALENRDKGPSTGLVIYVDLVNKKVWRIHELTNPMDRVVSATQGSFQFLPCPGTEHMCWMSEESEYDGDGNVVLRGQFGNNAFEANAYRIFKFRWKATPHWNPVLFVNHTTEYTTDVYMSWNGATDYDNWAIFSVSSETSTLQEGKPLLVHKRDGFETHVTLENVNANFIFTVARNHEKTLGKSSTARQG
;
A
#
# COMPACT_ATOMS: atom_id res chain seq x y z
N MET A 1 2.98 23.73 -30.25
CA MET A 1 2.27 22.44 -30.17
C MET A 1 2.12 21.90 -31.59
N LYS A 2 2.53 20.66 -31.86
CA LYS A 2 2.43 19.99 -33.18
C LYS A 2 1.62 18.70 -32.98
N GLY A 3 0.57 18.49 -33.77
CA GLY A 3 -0.29 17.30 -33.74
C GLY A 3 -1.70 17.61 -34.25
N GLY A 4 -2.45 16.59 -34.67
CA GLY A 4 -3.86 16.68 -35.08
C GLY A 4 -4.13 16.65 -36.59
N SER A 5 -3.10 16.49 -37.44
CA SER A 5 -3.29 16.47 -38.90
C SER A 5 -3.62 15.08 -39.49
N LYS A 6 -3.31 14.01 -38.74
CA LYS A 6 -3.55 12.60 -39.11
C LYS A 6 -3.98 11.82 -37.87
N LEU A 7 -4.71 10.71 -38.07
CA LEU A 7 -5.16 9.82 -36.98
C LEU A 7 -3.98 9.33 -36.10
N THR A 8 -2.84 9.03 -36.72
CA THR A 8 -1.61 8.59 -36.05
C THR A 8 -0.87 9.72 -35.31
N GLU A 9 -1.32 10.95 -35.47
CA GLU A 9 -0.78 12.15 -34.83
C GLU A 9 -1.88 12.87 -34.03
N ALA A 10 -2.96 12.17 -33.66
CA ALA A 10 -4.10 12.76 -32.98
C ALA A 10 -3.63 13.56 -31.76
N TRP A 11 -4.15 14.79 -31.64
CA TRP A 11 -3.77 15.68 -30.57
C TRP A 11 -4.32 15.17 -29.24
N ASP A 12 -3.42 14.91 -28.29
CA ASP A 12 -3.78 14.55 -26.93
C ASP A 12 -4.14 15.81 -26.14
N ALA A 13 -5.36 16.29 -26.32
CA ALA A 13 -5.84 17.52 -25.65
C ALA A 13 -6.00 17.38 -24.14
N TYR A 14 -6.16 16.15 -23.64
CA TYR A 14 -6.83 15.89 -22.38
C TYR A 14 -5.99 15.03 -21.44
N HIS A 15 -5.44 13.93 -21.97
CA HIS A 15 -4.64 12.96 -21.24
C HIS A 15 -5.27 12.56 -19.91
N ILE A 16 -6.39 11.82 -19.99
CA ILE A 16 -7.06 11.28 -18.80
C ILE A 16 -6.17 10.21 -18.18
N ASN A 17 -5.83 10.35 -16.89
CA ASN A 17 -4.92 9.43 -16.21
C ASN A 17 -5.47 8.83 -14.90
N SER A 18 -6.63 9.29 -14.43
CA SER A 18 -7.31 8.72 -13.26
C SER A 18 -8.81 8.98 -13.30
N VAL A 19 -9.54 8.02 -12.75
CA VAL A 19 -10.96 8.08 -12.48
C VAL A 19 -11.20 7.49 -11.10
N THR A 20 -12.11 8.09 -10.34
CA THR A 20 -12.55 7.57 -9.06
C THR A 20 -14.08 7.64 -8.97
N PRO A 21 -14.76 6.57 -8.51
CA PRO A 21 -16.18 6.62 -8.21
C PRO A 21 -16.48 7.67 -7.13
N THR A 22 -17.69 8.21 -7.19
CA THR A 22 -18.24 9.15 -6.22
C THR A 22 -19.70 8.81 -5.93
N LYS A 23 -20.33 9.49 -4.96
CA LYS A 23 -21.72 9.24 -4.54
C LYS A 23 -22.72 9.36 -5.71
N TYR A 24 -22.52 10.34 -6.59
CA TYR A 24 -23.45 10.68 -7.68
C TYR A 24 -22.89 10.39 -9.08
N GLY A 25 -21.64 9.93 -9.20
CA GLY A 25 -21.03 9.60 -10.48
C GLY A 25 -19.54 9.27 -10.39
N TYR A 26 -18.71 10.06 -11.07
CA TYR A 26 -17.26 9.86 -11.15
C TYR A 26 -16.52 11.20 -11.11
N LEU A 27 -15.35 11.22 -10.49
CA LEU A 27 -14.38 12.30 -10.67
C LEU A 27 -13.32 11.83 -11.67
N VAL A 28 -13.17 12.56 -12.77
CA VAL A 28 -12.27 12.24 -13.89
C VAL A 28 -11.18 13.29 -13.99
N ASN A 29 -9.92 12.86 -13.97
CA ASN A 29 -8.75 13.74 -13.99
C ASN A 29 -8.20 13.93 -15.41
N PHE A 30 -7.88 15.17 -15.78
CA PHE A 30 -7.36 15.57 -17.07
C PHE A 30 -6.00 16.26 -16.91
N ARG A 31 -4.93 15.56 -17.30
CA ARG A 31 -3.54 15.98 -17.06
C ARG A 31 -3.16 17.23 -17.86
N HIS A 32 -3.63 17.38 -19.09
CA HIS A 32 -3.13 18.43 -20.00
C HIS A 32 -3.83 19.79 -19.82
N ILE A 33 -4.96 19.82 -19.11
CA ILE A 33 -5.72 21.04 -18.81
C ILE A 33 -5.77 21.35 -17.29
N TRP A 34 -4.96 20.63 -16.51
CA TRP A 34 -4.84 20.75 -15.05
C TRP A 34 -6.17 20.88 -14.33
N SER A 35 -7.08 19.97 -14.67
CA SER A 35 -8.46 20.02 -14.18
C SER A 35 -9.01 18.62 -13.92
N ALA A 36 -9.98 18.55 -13.02
CA ALA A 36 -10.77 17.36 -12.73
C ALA A 36 -12.25 17.71 -12.79
N PHE A 37 -13.05 16.83 -13.39
CA PHE A 37 -14.49 17.03 -13.56
C PHE A 37 -15.26 15.98 -12.78
N TYR A 38 -16.20 16.43 -11.96
CA TYR A 38 -17.21 15.54 -11.39
C TYR A 38 -18.32 15.38 -12.41
N ILE A 39 -18.48 14.17 -12.91
CA ILE A 39 -19.43 13.80 -13.96
C ILE A 39 -20.48 12.90 -13.33
N ASN A 40 -21.75 13.30 -13.39
CA ASN A 40 -22.89 12.52 -12.94
C ASN A 40 -23.05 11.25 -13.79
N LYS A 41 -23.80 10.27 -13.27
CA LYS A 41 -24.09 9.02 -14.02
C LYS A 41 -24.78 9.23 -15.37
N ASP A 42 -25.48 10.34 -15.56
CA ASP A 42 -26.13 10.72 -16.81
C ASP A 42 -25.18 11.43 -17.80
N GLY A 43 -23.91 11.62 -17.43
CA GLY A 43 -22.90 12.30 -18.25
C GLY A 43 -22.86 13.83 -18.08
N SER A 44 -23.75 14.42 -17.29
CA SER A 44 -23.71 15.86 -17.00
C SER A 44 -22.53 16.21 -16.07
N ILE A 45 -21.89 17.36 -16.32
CA ILE A 45 -20.83 17.87 -15.45
C ILE A 45 -21.50 18.58 -14.26
N TRP A 46 -21.18 18.14 -13.04
CA TRP A 46 -21.65 18.80 -11.83
C TRP A 46 -20.76 19.99 -11.45
N TRP A 47 -19.45 19.76 -11.35
CA TRP A 47 -18.45 20.78 -11.04
C TRP A 47 -17.07 20.45 -11.59
N GLU A 48 -16.22 21.47 -11.68
CA GLU A 48 -14.84 21.40 -12.12
C GLU A 48 -13.90 21.91 -11.02
N LEU A 49 -12.89 21.11 -10.67
CA LEU A 49 -11.71 21.57 -9.96
C LEU A 49 -10.65 21.94 -10.99
N SER A 50 -10.20 23.20 -11.01
CA SER A 50 -9.19 23.67 -11.97
C SER A 50 -8.10 24.44 -11.28
N ALA A 51 -6.85 24.20 -11.67
CA ALA A 51 -5.71 24.97 -11.23
C ALA A 51 -5.54 26.30 -11.97
N THR A 52 -6.30 26.54 -13.05
CA THR A 52 -6.23 27.77 -13.85
C THR A 52 -7.58 28.48 -13.93
N VAL A 53 -7.54 29.81 -13.95
CA VAL A 53 -8.72 30.62 -14.23
C VAL A 53 -8.90 30.71 -15.74
N THR A 54 -9.53 29.70 -16.34
CA THR A 54 -10.02 29.78 -17.72
C THR A 54 -11.54 29.85 -17.74
N ALA A 55 -12.12 30.64 -18.64
CA ALA A 55 -13.50 31.13 -18.59
C ALA A 55 -14.62 30.10 -18.85
N ALA A 56 -14.33 28.80 -19.00
CA ALA A 56 -15.21 27.87 -19.71
C ALA A 56 -16.24 27.09 -18.86
N ALA A 57 -16.21 27.10 -17.52
CA ALA A 57 -17.20 26.37 -16.72
C ALA A 57 -17.88 27.25 -15.67
N THR A 58 -19.15 26.96 -15.46
CA THR A 58 -20.10 27.74 -14.63
C THR A 58 -20.05 27.37 -13.15
N SER A 59 -19.40 26.25 -12.79
CA SER A 59 -19.26 25.74 -11.41
C SER A 59 -17.81 25.40 -11.06
N LYS A 60 -16.87 26.27 -11.44
CA LYS A 60 -15.44 26.12 -11.12
C LYS A 60 -15.16 26.41 -9.66
N MET A 61 -14.29 25.61 -9.05
CA MET A 61 -13.69 25.91 -7.76
C MET A 61 -12.18 26.16 -7.93
N THR A 62 -11.70 27.36 -7.58
CA THR A 62 -10.34 27.82 -7.90
C THR A 62 -9.68 28.55 -6.72
N THR A 63 -8.75 27.88 -6.04
CA THR A 63 -7.91 28.47 -4.96
C THR A 63 -6.62 27.65 -4.70
N VAL A 64 -6.53 26.43 -5.24
CA VAL A 64 -5.38 25.55 -5.11
C VAL A 64 -4.74 25.36 -6.48
N TYR A 65 -3.46 25.70 -6.59
CA TYR A 65 -2.67 25.48 -7.79
C TYR A 65 -2.09 24.06 -7.80
N PHE A 66 -2.17 23.39 -8.95
CA PHE A 66 -1.54 22.11 -9.24
C PHE A 66 -1.33 22.00 -10.77
N ALA A 67 -0.39 21.20 -11.24
CA ALA A 67 -0.18 21.02 -12.66
C ALA A 67 0.30 19.61 -13.00
N TRP A 68 -0.08 19.14 -14.18
CA TRP A 68 0.28 17.83 -14.73
C TRP A 68 -0.05 16.64 -13.80
N GLN A 69 -1.06 16.83 -12.96
CA GLN A 69 -1.42 15.99 -11.83
C GLN A 69 -1.83 14.58 -12.21
N HIS A 70 -1.55 13.62 -11.32
CA HIS A 70 -1.92 12.21 -11.46
C HIS A 70 -2.71 11.73 -10.24
N ASP A 71 -3.43 10.63 -10.45
CA ASP A 71 -4.04 9.82 -9.40
C ASP A 71 -4.91 10.61 -8.41
N ILE A 72 -5.81 11.44 -8.94
CA ILE A 72 -6.80 12.10 -8.08
C ILE A 72 -7.75 11.05 -7.51
N ARG A 73 -7.88 11.01 -6.18
CA ARG A 73 -8.79 10.13 -5.43
C ARG A 73 -9.73 10.93 -4.56
N VAL A 74 -10.95 10.42 -4.42
CA VAL A 74 -12.01 10.98 -3.56
C VAL A 74 -12.03 10.17 -2.26
N ASN A 75 -12.02 10.89 -1.15
CA ASN A 75 -11.99 10.36 0.21
C ASN A 75 -13.03 11.12 1.04
N ASN A 76 -13.60 10.46 2.05
CA ASN A 76 -14.55 11.05 3.01
C ASN A 76 -15.65 11.92 2.36
N GLU A 77 -16.24 11.44 1.26
CA GLU A 77 -17.33 12.16 0.57
C GLU A 77 -18.63 12.09 1.38
N ILE A 78 -19.17 13.26 1.69
CA ILE A 78 -20.52 13.49 2.23
C ILE A 78 -21.26 14.47 1.32
N ASP A 79 -22.49 14.84 1.66
CA ASP A 79 -23.32 15.68 0.77
C ASP A 79 -22.80 17.11 0.62
N GLU A 80 -22.14 17.63 1.65
CA GLU A 80 -21.66 19.01 1.70
C GLU A 80 -20.17 19.15 1.35
N SER A 81 -19.39 18.07 1.41
CA SER A 81 -17.94 18.15 1.24
C SER A 81 -17.30 16.82 0.87
N LEU A 82 -16.05 16.89 0.39
CA LEU A 82 -15.18 15.73 0.19
C LEU A 82 -13.71 16.12 0.33
N ILE A 83 -12.86 15.11 0.52
CA ILE A 83 -11.41 15.25 0.53
C ILE A 83 -10.85 14.65 -0.75
N LEU A 84 -10.04 15.42 -1.47
CA LEU A 84 -9.26 14.92 -2.60
C LEU A 84 -7.83 14.68 -2.17
N SER A 85 -7.24 13.61 -2.67
CA SER A 85 -5.80 13.41 -2.66
C SER A 85 -5.29 13.31 -4.09
N LEU A 86 -4.14 13.92 -4.38
CA LEU A 86 -3.55 13.86 -5.71
C LEU A 86 -2.03 13.95 -5.68
N MET A 87 -1.41 13.45 -6.74
CA MET A 87 -0.02 13.70 -7.05
C MET A 87 0.10 14.94 -7.91
N ASN A 88 0.72 16.00 -7.39
CA ASN A 88 1.00 17.24 -8.10
C ASN A 88 2.41 17.18 -8.68
N ASN A 89 2.50 16.84 -9.97
CA ASN A 89 3.78 16.71 -10.66
C ASN A 89 4.49 18.07 -10.78
N ASP A 90 3.81 19.11 -11.28
CA ASP A 90 4.26 20.50 -11.46
C ASP A 90 5.75 20.71 -11.80
N ALA A 91 6.34 19.76 -12.52
CA ALA A 91 7.79 19.71 -12.76
C ALA A 91 8.19 20.17 -14.17
N LEU A 92 7.22 20.37 -15.06
CA LEU A 92 7.47 20.39 -16.51
C LEU A 92 7.57 21.76 -17.15
N GLU A 93 7.21 22.85 -16.46
CA GLU A 93 6.97 24.13 -17.14
C GLU A 93 8.08 25.17 -17.05
N ASN A 94 9.01 25.08 -16.08
CA ASN A 94 10.10 26.06 -15.93
C ASN A 94 11.41 25.41 -15.46
N ARG A 95 12.54 26.07 -15.73
CA ARG A 95 13.90 25.57 -15.44
C ARG A 95 14.22 25.40 -13.95
N ASP A 96 13.37 25.89 -13.03
CA ASP A 96 13.57 25.70 -11.59
C ASP A 96 12.24 25.70 -10.80
N LYS A 97 11.34 24.75 -11.09
CA LYS A 97 10.18 24.52 -10.21
C LYS A 97 10.60 23.66 -9.00
N GLY A 98 9.94 23.88 -7.86
CA GLY A 98 10.14 23.10 -6.63
C GLY A 98 9.90 21.59 -6.82
N PRO A 99 10.07 20.78 -5.77
CA PRO A 99 9.79 19.34 -5.86
C PRO A 99 8.32 19.08 -6.23
N SER A 100 8.05 17.93 -6.83
CA SER A 100 6.67 17.45 -6.96
C SER A 100 6.07 17.25 -5.57
N THR A 101 4.76 17.40 -5.44
CA THR A 101 4.08 17.39 -4.13
C THR A 101 2.94 16.39 -4.08
N GLY A 102 2.72 15.79 -2.91
CA GLY A 102 1.45 15.14 -2.60
C GLY A 102 0.48 16.18 -2.05
N LEU A 103 -0.70 16.34 -2.65
CA LEU A 103 -1.68 17.33 -2.17
C LEU A 103 -2.90 16.63 -1.58
N VAL A 104 -3.36 17.16 -0.45
CA VAL A 104 -4.70 16.88 0.09
C VAL A 104 -5.51 18.16 0.06
N ILE A 105 -6.69 18.09 -0.54
CA ILE A 105 -7.55 19.24 -0.81
C ILE A 105 -8.93 18.96 -0.19
N TYR A 106 -9.39 19.86 0.66
CA TYR A 106 -10.79 19.88 1.08
C TYR A 106 -11.62 20.60 0.02
N VAL A 107 -12.78 20.03 -0.30
CA VAL A 107 -13.75 20.59 -1.24
C VAL A 107 -15.07 20.86 -0.52
N ASP A 108 -15.46 22.13 -0.46
CA ASP A 108 -16.78 22.58 0.02
C ASP A 108 -17.75 22.65 -1.16
N LEU A 109 -18.69 21.70 -1.18
CA LEU A 109 -19.69 21.60 -2.24
C LEU A 109 -20.81 22.62 -2.08
N VAL A 110 -21.01 23.18 -0.87
CA VAL A 110 -22.04 24.18 -0.57
C VAL A 110 -21.59 25.55 -1.04
N ASN A 111 -20.43 26.00 -0.59
CA ASN A 111 -19.86 27.31 -0.89
C ASN A 111 -19.04 27.35 -2.19
N LYS A 112 -18.82 26.19 -2.83
CA LYS A 112 -18.01 26.03 -4.05
C LYS A 112 -16.58 26.54 -3.88
N LYS A 113 -15.97 26.18 -2.75
CA LYS A 113 -14.59 26.57 -2.40
C LYS A 113 -13.74 25.34 -2.17
N VAL A 114 -12.45 25.50 -2.39
CA VAL A 114 -11.47 24.45 -2.10
C VAL A 114 -10.33 25.02 -1.26
N TRP A 115 -9.69 24.18 -0.46
CA TRP A 115 -8.50 24.57 0.30
C TRP A 115 -7.53 23.40 0.33
N ARG A 116 -6.26 23.71 0.20
CA ARG A 116 -5.20 22.74 0.44
C ARG A 116 -5.05 22.56 1.94
N ILE A 117 -5.23 21.34 2.42
CA ILE A 117 -5.10 20.99 3.84
C ILE A 117 -3.78 20.29 4.14
N HIS A 118 -3.19 19.57 3.17
CA HIS A 118 -1.81 19.08 3.25
C HIS A 118 -1.06 19.30 1.94
N GLU A 119 0.25 19.56 2.06
CA GLU A 119 1.24 19.56 0.99
C GLU A 119 2.43 18.75 1.47
N LEU A 120 2.62 17.57 0.89
CA LEU A 120 3.74 16.71 1.20
C LEU A 120 4.88 16.94 0.24
N THR A 121 6.07 17.08 0.82
CA THR A 121 7.36 17.10 0.13
C THR A 121 8.30 16.18 0.89
N ASN A 122 9.35 15.69 0.24
CA ASN A 122 10.48 15.11 0.96
C ASN A 122 11.55 16.20 1.15
N PRO A 123 11.84 16.62 2.40
CA PRO A 123 12.84 17.65 2.65
C PRO A 123 14.28 17.15 2.45
N MET A 124 14.50 15.83 2.46
CA MET A 124 15.83 15.22 2.31
C MET A 124 16.24 15.09 0.84
N ASP A 125 15.27 14.95 -0.07
CA ASP A 125 15.53 14.74 -1.49
C ASP A 125 14.58 15.58 -2.35
N ARG A 126 15.15 16.33 -3.28
CA ARG A 126 14.37 17.06 -4.28
C ARG A 126 13.84 16.09 -5.33
N VAL A 127 12.72 15.45 -5.02
CA VAL A 127 12.01 14.57 -5.93
C VAL A 127 11.26 15.39 -6.97
N VAL A 128 11.52 15.08 -8.24
CA VAL A 128 10.89 15.71 -9.39
C VAL A 128 10.33 14.61 -10.27
N SER A 129 9.00 14.54 -10.34
CA SER A 129 8.28 13.58 -11.17
C SER A 129 7.59 14.30 -12.32
N ALA A 130 8.13 14.16 -13.53
CA ALA A 130 7.56 14.74 -14.75
C ALA A 130 6.21 14.11 -15.14
N THR A 131 6.02 12.84 -14.83
CA THR A 131 4.87 12.02 -15.24
C THR A 131 4.61 10.95 -14.19
N GLN A 132 3.39 10.38 -14.19
CA GLN A 132 3.05 9.25 -13.34
C GLN A 132 3.04 9.66 -11.86
N GLY A 133 2.77 8.70 -10.98
CA GLY A 133 2.61 8.96 -9.56
C GLY A 133 1.28 8.47 -9.01
N SER A 134 1.30 8.11 -7.74
CA SER A 134 0.12 7.78 -6.95
C SER A 134 0.17 8.50 -5.62
N PHE A 135 -1.02 8.66 -5.04
CA PHE A 135 -1.19 9.05 -3.65
C PHE A 135 -2.15 8.08 -2.99
N GLN A 136 -1.77 7.53 -1.85
CA GLN A 136 -2.61 6.59 -1.09
C GLN A 136 -2.59 6.90 0.40
N PHE A 137 -3.76 7.07 1.03
CA PHE A 137 -3.92 7.00 2.48
C PHE A 137 -3.83 5.54 2.95
N LEU A 138 -3.05 5.24 4.00
CA LEU A 138 -2.92 3.88 4.55
C LEU A 138 -3.77 3.65 5.82
N PRO A 139 -4.37 2.46 5.98
CA PRO A 139 -5.18 2.10 7.14
C PRO A 139 -4.32 1.44 8.26
N CYS A 140 -3.75 2.22 9.19
CA CYS A 140 -3.16 1.67 10.43
C CYS A 140 -3.30 2.64 11.62
N PRO A 141 -3.25 2.16 12.88
CA PRO A 141 -3.54 3.00 14.04
C PRO A 141 -2.32 3.89 14.36
N GLY A 142 -2.55 5.19 14.32
CA GLY A 142 -1.52 6.19 14.54
C GLY A 142 -0.95 6.66 13.21
N THR A 143 -1.32 7.89 12.85
CA THR A 143 -0.76 8.72 11.78
C THR A 143 -1.09 8.32 10.34
N GLU A 144 -1.54 9.30 9.57
CA GLU A 144 -2.06 9.19 8.21
C GLU A 144 -0.90 8.94 7.24
N HIS A 145 -0.58 7.67 7.00
CA HIS A 145 0.49 7.40 6.03
C HIS A 145 0.01 7.67 4.61
N MET A 146 0.81 8.45 3.90
CA MET A 146 0.58 8.85 2.51
C MET A 146 1.69 8.26 1.66
N CYS A 147 1.38 7.57 0.56
CA CYS A 147 2.39 7.00 -0.35
C CYS A 147 2.66 7.93 -1.55
N TRP A 148 3.92 8.07 -1.98
CA TRP A 148 4.38 9.01 -3.03
C TRP A 148 5.28 8.34 -4.09
N MET A 149 5.42 8.97 -5.27
CA MET A 149 6.45 8.64 -6.28
C MET A 149 7.04 9.90 -6.92
N SER A 150 8.35 10.07 -7.11
CA SER A 150 9.30 9.14 -7.77
C SER A 150 10.25 8.35 -6.85
N GLU A 151 10.17 8.55 -5.54
CA GLU A 151 10.84 7.75 -4.53
C GLU A 151 9.77 7.33 -3.53
N GLU A 152 9.63 6.02 -3.28
CA GLU A 152 8.63 5.48 -2.36
C GLU A 152 8.78 6.19 -1.02
N SER A 153 7.82 7.02 -0.62
CA SER A 153 7.88 7.68 0.68
C SER A 153 6.57 7.45 1.42
N GLU A 154 6.69 7.15 2.72
CA GLU A 154 5.57 7.17 3.65
C GLU A 154 5.75 8.33 4.61
N TYR A 155 4.64 8.99 4.90
CA TYR A 155 4.58 10.12 5.81
C TYR A 155 3.86 9.73 7.11
N ASP A 156 4.09 10.42 8.21
CA ASP A 156 3.18 10.42 9.35
C ASP A 156 2.07 11.48 9.17
N GLY A 157 1.19 11.62 10.17
CA GLY A 157 0.05 12.54 10.12
C GLY A 157 0.45 14.02 10.26
N ASP A 158 1.68 14.27 10.69
CA ASP A 158 2.28 15.61 10.73
C ASP A 158 3.02 15.94 9.41
N GLY A 159 3.09 14.97 8.48
CA GLY A 159 3.74 15.12 7.19
C GLY A 159 5.26 14.86 7.22
N ASN A 160 5.79 14.20 8.24
CA ASN A 160 7.21 13.81 8.28
C ASN A 160 7.44 12.49 7.55
N VAL A 161 8.56 12.34 6.85
CA VAL A 161 8.94 11.09 6.17
C VAL A 161 9.33 10.03 7.21
N VAL A 162 8.62 8.90 7.25
CA VAL A 162 8.88 7.76 8.16
C VAL A 162 9.41 6.52 7.44
N LEU A 163 9.25 6.45 6.12
CA LEU A 163 9.85 5.42 5.27
C LEU A 163 10.25 6.04 3.94
N ARG A 164 11.41 5.60 3.42
CA ARG A 164 11.85 5.89 2.07
C ARG A 164 12.35 4.62 1.39
N GLY A 165 11.98 4.43 0.13
CA GLY A 165 12.46 3.39 -0.77
C GLY A 165 12.76 3.97 -2.16
N GLN A 166 13.70 3.35 -2.87
CA GLN A 166 14.08 3.77 -4.22
C GLN A 166 14.34 2.53 -5.09
N PHE A 167 13.84 2.56 -6.32
CA PHE A 167 14.20 1.59 -7.35
C PHE A 167 15.32 2.14 -8.22
N GLY A 168 16.36 1.33 -8.44
CA GLY A 168 17.51 1.74 -9.25
C GLY A 168 18.24 2.95 -8.68
N ASN A 169 19.21 3.49 -9.44
CA ASN A 169 20.01 4.62 -8.95
C ASN A 169 19.33 5.97 -9.20
N ASN A 170 18.36 6.05 -10.11
CA ASN A 170 17.58 7.27 -10.41
C ASN A 170 16.26 6.93 -11.15
N ALA A 171 15.39 7.93 -11.24
CA ALA A 171 14.09 7.87 -11.93
C ALA A 171 14.18 7.78 -13.47
N PHE A 172 15.36 7.61 -14.08
CA PHE A 172 15.47 7.30 -15.51
C PHE A 172 15.81 5.82 -15.74
N GLU A 173 16.49 5.18 -14.79
CA GLU A 173 16.89 3.77 -14.87
C GLU A 173 15.75 2.82 -14.48
N ALA A 174 14.97 3.17 -13.46
CA ALA A 174 13.83 2.39 -13.02
C ALA A 174 12.67 3.32 -12.67
N ASN A 175 11.50 3.03 -13.25
CA ASN A 175 10.27 3.79 -13.05
C ASN A 175 9.13 2.86 -12.68
N ALA A 176 8.31 3.29 -11.75
CA ALA A 176 7.01 2.70 -11.49
C ALA A 176 5.92 3.66 -12.00
N TYR A 177 4.83 3.11 -12.52
CA TYR A 177 3.66 3.91 -12.95
C TYR A 177 2.79 4.36 -11.78
N ARG A 178 2.60 3.45 -10.80
CA ARG A 178 1.99 3.70 -9.49
C ARG A 178 2.58 2.72 -8.48
N ILE A 179 2.63 3.13 -7.22
CA ILE A 179 2.99 2.30 -6.08
C ILE A 179 1.87 2.36 -5.05
N PHE A 180 1.59 1.22 -4.45
CA PHE A 180 0.57 1.06 -3.43
C PHE A 180 1.06 0.14 -2.33
N LYS A 181 0.64 0.40 -1.10
CA LYS A 181 0.93 -0.43 0.06
C LYS A 181 -0.37 -0.99 0.62
N PHE A 182 -0.38 -2.31 0.82
CA PHE A 182 -1.51 -3.03 1.37
C PHE A 182 -1.05 -4.03 2.42
N ARG A 183 -1.93 -4.34 3.37
CA ARG A 183 -1.71 -5.48 4.26
C ARG A 183 -1.73 -6.75 3.41
N TRP A 184 -0.66 -7.52 3.50
CA TRP A 184 -0.55 -8.77 2.77
C TRP A 184 -0.94 -9.95 3.67
N LYS A 185 -1.91 -10.71 3.19
CA LYS A 185 -2.40 -11.94 3.82
C LYS A 185 -2.05 -13.12 2.92
N ALA A 186 -1.31 -14.09 3.42
CA ALA A 186 -0.95 -15.29 2.67
C ALA A 186 -0.84 -16.53 3.55
N THR A 187 -1.32 -17.64 3.00
CA THR A 187 -1.07 -19.00 3.47
C THR A 187 -0.45 -19.77 2.31
N PRO A 188 0.83 -20.17 2.40
CA PRO A 188 1.50 -20.94 1.36
C PRO A 188 0.82 -22.28 1.12
N HIS A 189 0.97 -22.82 -0.10
CA HIS A 189 0.47 -24.15 -0.43
C HIS A 189 1.36 -25.29 0.12
N TRP A 190 2.57 -24.97 0.58
CA TRP A 190 3.45 -25.91 1.27
C TRP A 190 3.29 -25.81 2.79
N ASN A 191 3.63 -26.91 3.46
CA ASN A 191 3.57 -27.01 4.91
C ASN A 191 4.67 -26.19 5.62
N PRO A 192 4.47 -25.81 6.89
CA PRO A 192 5.57 -25.28 7.70
C PRO A 192 6.71 -26.30 7.81
N VAL A 193 7.93 -25.78 7.97
CA VAL A 193 9.14 -26.57 8.14
C VAL A 193 9.47 -26.66 9.63
N LEU A 194 9.88 -27.85 10.04
CA LEU A 194 10.32 -28.18 11.38
C LEU A 194 11.73 -28.78 11.29
N PHE A 195 12.64 -28.28 12.11
CA PHE A 195 13.95 -28.88 12.34
C PHE A 195 14.12 -29.15 13.84
N VAL A 196 14.56 -30.36 14.17
CA VAL A 196 14.75 -30.82 15.55
C VAL A 196 16.21 -31.19 15.70
N ASN A 197 16.89 -30.57 16.67
CA ASN A 197 18.29 -30.80 16.98
C ASN A 197 18.46 -31.25 18.43
N HIS A 198 19.17 -32.35 18.63
CA HIS A 198 19.49 -32.85 19.95
C HIS A 198 20.79 -32.23 20.43
N THR A 199 20.69 -31.35 21.42
CA THR A 199 21.86 -30.73 22.02
C THR A 199 22.46 -31.59 23.13
N THR A 200 21.62 -32.25 23.95
CA THR A 200 22.05 -33.20 24.99
C THR A 200 21.04 -34.33 25.14
N GLU A 201 21.31 -35.31 26.02
CA GLU A 201 20.35 -36.36 26.40
C GLU A 201 19.03 -35.79 26.94
N TYR A 202 19.04 -34.60 27.52
CA TYR A 202 17.88 -33.99 28.17
C TYR A 202 17.37 -32.74 27.46
N THR A 203 18.03 -32.27 26.40
CA THR A 203 17.69 -31.01 25.74
C THR A 203 17.55 -31.19 24.23
N THR A 204 16.40 -30.75 23.71
CA THR A 204 16.04 -30.78 22.29
C THR A 204 15.72 -29.37 21.84
N ASP A 205 16.48 -28.84 20.90
CA ASP A 205 16.18 -27.59 20.22
C ASP A 205 15.23 -27.83 19.04
N VAL A 206 14.22 -26.98 18.94
CA VAL A 206 13.19 -27.07 17.91
C VAL A 206 13.11 -25.74 17.19
N TYR A 207 13.36 -25.78 15.88
CA TYR A 207 13.30 -24.63 14.99
C TYR A 207 12.11 -24.79 14.04
N MET A 208 11.31 -23.74 13.92
CA MET A 208 10.04 -23.78 13.18
C MET A 208 9.92 -22.53 12.33
N SER A 209 9.63 -22.70 11.05
CA SER A 209 9.42 -21.57 10.15
C SER A 209 8.36 -21.91 9.10
N TRP A 210 7.65 -20.88 8.62
CA TRP A 210 6.71 -21.04 7.51
C TRP A 210 6.84 -19.86 6.56
N ASN A 211 7.81 -19.98 5.64
CA ASN A 211 8.10 -18.92 4.69
C ASN A 211 6.87 -18.61 3.82
N GLY A 212 6.51 -17.32 3.75
CA GLY A 212 5.35 -16.82 3.03
C GLY A 212 4.03 -16.85 3.81
N ALA A 213 3.96 -17.44 5.00
CA ALA A 213 2.76 -17.43 5.84
C ALA A 213 2.70 -16.19 6.74
N THR A 214 1.60 -15.43 6.67
CA THR A 214 1.46 -14.17 7.40
C THR A 214 0.45 -14.21 8.55
N ASP A 215 -0.38 -15.26 8.64
CA ASP A 215 -1.55 -15.27 9.54
C ASP A 215 -1.43 -16.08 10.81
N TYR A 216 -0.36 -16.85 11.00
CA TYR A 216 -0.18 -17.62 12.23
C TYR A 216 0.49 -16.76 13.31
N ASP A 217 0.03 -16.89 14.55
CA ASP A 217 0.50 -16.14 15.72
C ASP A 217 1.21 -17.03 16.75
N ASN A 218 1.07 -18.35 16.64
CA ASN A 218 1.73 -19.31 17.54
C ASN A 218 2.02 -20.66 16.87
N TRP A 219 2.91 -21.41 17.52
CA TRP A 219 3.26 -22.79 17.23
C TRP A 219 2.78 -23.68 18.38
N ALA A 220 2.06 -24.76 18.05
CA ALA A 220 1.78 -25.85 18.99
C ALA A 220 2.63 -27.07 18.63
N ILE A 221 3.45 -27.50 19.57
CA ILE A 221 4.43 -28.57 19.39
C ILE A 221 3.90 -29.82 20.07
N PHE A 222 3.97 -30.94 19.36
CA PHE A 222 3.44 -32.22 19.81
C PHE A 222 4.49 -33.32 19.66
N SER A 223 4.51 -34.22 20.64
CA SER A 223 5.16 -35.53 20.52
C SER A 223 4.20 -36.57 19.98
N VAL A 224 4.71 -37.51 19.19
CA VAL A 224 3.98 -38.69 18.72
C VAL A 224 4.80 -39.97 18.83
N SER A 225 4.12 -41.12 18.80
CA SER A 225 4.73 -42.44 18.89
C SER A 225 5.38 -42.92 17.59
N SER A 226 4.93 -42.43 16.44
CA SER A 226 5.45 -42.82 15.12
C SER A 226 5.47 -41.64 14.14
N GLU A 227 6.27 -41.77 13.08
CA GLU A 227 6.32 -40.79 11.98
C GLU A 227 4.94 -40.58 11.31
N THR A 228 4.15 -41.66 11.24
CA THR A 228 2.82 -41.69 10.61
C THR A 228 1.66 -41.30 11.53
N SER A 229 1.94 -40.96 12.78
CA SER A 229 0.90 -40.59 13.75
C SER A 229 0.14 -39.32 13.31
N THR A 230 -1.16 -39.33 13.59
CA THR A 230 -2.05 -38.21 13.28
C THR A 230 -1.92 -37.09 14.32
N LEU A 231 -2.57 -35.94 14.05
CA LEU A 231 -2.63 -34.84 15.01
C LEU A 231 -3.37 -35.25 16.29
N GLN A 232 -4.39 -36.09 16.17
CA GLN A 232 -5.24 -36.55 17.27
C GLN A 232 -4.49 -37.47 18.24
N GLU A 233 -3.46 -38.16 17.77
CA GLU A 233 -2.57 -39.01 18.58
C GLU A 233 -1.42 -38.20 19.23
N GLY A 234 -1.28 -36.91 18.88
CA GLY A 234 -0.24 -36.05 19.40
C GLY A 234 -0.46 -35.68 20.86
N LYS A 235 0.56 -35.91 21.69
CA LYS A 235 0.61 -35.37 23.05
C LYS A 235 1.21 -33.95 23.00
N PRO A 236 0.51 -32.92 23.50
CA PRO A 236 1.02 -31.55 23.48
C PRO A 236 2.24 -31.43 24.38
N LEU A 237 3.28 -30.77 23.87
CA LEU A 237 4.51 -30.47 24.60
C LEU A 237 4.54 -29.00 25.03
N LEU A 238 4.34 -28.09 24.07
CA LEU A 238 4.46 -26.66 24.30
C LEU A 238 3.62 -25.89 23.28
N VAL A 239 3.08 -24.75 23.70
CA VAL A 239 2.60 -23.70 22.80
C VAL A 239 3.54 -22.51 22.95
N HIS A 240 4.12 -22.05 21.84
CA HIS A 240 5.03 -20.93 21.82
C HIS A 240 4.55 -19.85 20.86
N LYS A 241 4.64 -18.59 21.27
CA LYS A 241 4.28 -17.46 20.40
C LYS A 241 5.27 -17.39 19.23
N ARG A 242 4.79 -17.02 18.04
CA ARG A 242 5.67 -16.65 16.94
C ARG A 242 6.43 -15.38 17.31
N ASP A 243 7.75 -15.42 17.19
CA ASP A 243 8.69 -14.35 17.56
C ASP A 243 9.56 -13.86 16.38
N GLY A 244 9.32 -14.35 15.16
CA GLY A 244 10.04 -13.90 13.97
C GLY A 244 9.66 -14.64 12.69
N PHE A 245 10.62 -14.71 11.77
CA PHE A 245 10.56 -15.59 10.58
C PHE A 245 10.74 -17.06 10.98
N GLU A 246 11.76 -17.33 11.80
CA GLU A 246 12.04 -18.61 12.42
C GLU A 246 11.87 -18.47 13.93
N THR A 247 11.14 -19.40 14.53
CA THR A 247 10.95 -19.50 15.98
C THR A 247 11.76 -20.66 16.50
N HIS A 248 12.51 -20.42 17.57
CA HIS A 248 13.32 -21.42 18.26
C HIS A 248 12.75 -21.63 19.67
N VAL A 249 12.66 -22.89 20.09
CA VAL A 249 12.41 -23.26 21.47
C VAL A 249 13.33 -24.40 21.89
N THR A 250 13.72 -24.39 23.16
CA THR A 250 14.41 -25.52 23.79
C THR A 250 13.40 -26.29 24.63
N LEU A 251 13.31 -27.59 24.40
CA LEU A 251 12.49 -28.51 25.19
C LEU A 251 13.39 -29.34 26.10
N GLU A 252 13.01 -29.46 27.37
CA GLU A 252 13.74 -30.24 28.37
C GLU A 252 13.02 -31.55 28.70
N ASN A 253 13.80 -32.63 28.88
CA ASN A 253 13.34 -33.94 29.32
C ASN A 253 12.19 -34.52 28.47
N VAL A 254 12.20 -34.25 27.16
CA VAL A 254 11.21 -34.80 26.22
C VAL A 254 11.58 -36.23 25.84
N ASN A 255 10.85 -37.18 26.41
CA ASN A 255 10.90 -38.60 26.05
C ASN A 255 9.94 -38.90 24.89
N ALA A 256 10.30 -38.52 23.66
CA ALA A 256 9.43 -38.74 22.49
C ALA A 256 10.17 -38.80 21.15
N ASN A 257 10.25 -40.00 20.57
CA ASN A 257 10.98 -40.28 19.32
C ASN A 257 10.56 -39.46 18.09
N PHE A 258 9.41 -38.78 18.10
CA PHE A 258 8.88 -38.04 16.97
C PHE A 258 8.16 -36.78 17.43
N ILE A 259 8.41 -35.68 16.72
CA ILE A 259 7.84 -34.36 16.99
C ILE A 259 7.25 -33.80 15.69
N PHE A 260 6.09 -33.17 15.77
CA PHE A 260 5.62 -32.26 14.72
C PHE A 260 5.16 -30.95 15.35
N THR A 261 5.04 -29.90 14.53
CA THR A 261 4.48 -28.62 14.95
C THR A 261 3.25 -28.25 14.11
N VAL A 262 2.39 -27.43 14.70
CA VAL A 262 1.21 -26.87 14.07
C VAL A 262 1.29 -25.35 14.17
N ALA A 263 1.29 -24.68 13.01
CA ALA A 263 1.12 -23.24 12.94
C ALA A 263 -0.36 -22.89 13.12
N ARG A 264 -0.66 -22.02 14.07
CA ARG A 264 -2.04 -21.65 14.43
C ARG A 264 -2.25 -20.15 14.42
N ASN A 265 -3.50 -19.74 14.19
CA ASN A 265 -4.01 -18.42 14.51
C ASN A 265 -4.98 -18.58 15.68
N HIS A 266 -4.60 -18.09 16.86
CA HIS A 266 -5.23 -18.48 18.12
C HIS A 266 -5.27 -20.02 18.25
N GLU A 267 -6.46 -20.62 18.30
CA GLU A 267 -6.65 -22.08 18.34
C GLU A 267 -6.86 -22.72 16.97
N LYS A 268 -7.02 -21.92 15.90
CA LYS A 268 -7.28 -22.44 14.56
C LYS A 268 -5.98 -22.93 13.92
N THR A 269 -5.91 -24.22 13.61
CA THR A 269 -4.85 -24.81 12.79
C THR A 269 -4.85 -24.23 11.38
N LEU A 270 -3.69 -23.73 10.94
CA LEU A 270 -3.46 -23.25 9.58
C LEU A 270 -2.56 -24.19 8.78
N GLY A 271 -1.56 -24.80 9.41
CA GLY A 271 -0.64 -25.74 8.76
C GLY A 271 0.02 -26.67 9.76
N LYS A 272 0.38 -27.88 9.33
CA LYS A 272 1.09 -28.89 10.12
C LYS A 272 2.40 -29.24 9.41
N SER A 273 3.51 -29.33 10.15
CA SER A 273 4.79 -29.74 9.58
C SER A 273 4.81 -31.23 9.25
N SER A 274 5.84 -31.67 8.52
CA SER A 274 6.22 -33.08 8.58
C SER A 274 6.59 -33.48 10.01
N THR A 275 6.45 -34.77 10.31
CA THR A 275 6.94 -35.33 11.57
C THR A 275 8.46 -35.46 11.47
N ALA A 276 9.18 -34.79 12.37
CA ALA A 276 10.62 -34.93 12.52
C ALA A 276 10.91 -36.03 13.56
N ARG A 277 11.89 -36.88 13.27
CA ARG A 277 12.39 -37.88 14.20
C ARG A 277 13.33 -37.22 15.22
N GLN A 278 13.14 -37.49 16.51
CA GLN A 278 14.19 -37.32 17.50
C GLN A 278 15.32 -38.31 17.14
N GLY A 279 16.51 -37.79 16.87
CA GLY A 279 17.69 -38.54 16.41
C GLY A 279 18.05 -39.70 17.33
#